data_AF-A0A7S1BHF7-F1
#
_entry.id   AF-A0A7S1BHF7-F1
#
_cell.length_a   1.000
_cell.length_b   1.000
_cell.length_c   1.000
_cell.angle_alpha   90.00
_cell.angle_beta   90.00
_cell.angle_gamma   90.00
#
_symmetry.space_group_name_H-M   'P 1'
#
loop_
_entity.id
_entity.type
_entity.pdbx_description
1 polymer ?
#
loop_
_entity_poly.entity_id
_entity_poly.type
_entity_poly.pdbx_seq_one_letter_code
_entity_poly.pdbx_strand_id
1 'polypeptide(L)'
;VCDREVVAGNSTIGMEILEDLPDCDAVFCAYGGGGVNCGIGSALRTCKEEGAADMDMVAVEPATAAPFCKAFNLRGSEEAARAEDGIVPLSDGEWRPSFVDGCGGKSVLKPMWSLAQKVITKAKKVELSSIEHALRILIEKNKVVAEGAGACGLAAILSMDLDEIRHYKKVVAVVCGGCIDTREIVRILEAGGTQNVPAPTPLEEGSFPYYSAADVRRRLTMPACIASTEAALAYFEKFGKDAMPPRSVFRLPFETMVSSTCQKLGFLGTMAAFAPPFAGVKCISVFPRNAGGKFSSHQGLVLLFHAGGNGELLLAADAHEVTKIRTAAASAVATRTVLRWRGGKEAAGSVRTLAILGTGCQASAHFDAMRCVLPRLTTVRLWGRDPEKTRGLQRSWAERKTGVAVVACSTVAEAVGDADVVCAVTAATEPILFADMLKSGAHVNAVGSCTPQFRELGACVYHRCLAPAVTDSTEACVREPGEVLDYLQE
;
A
#
# COMPACT_ATOMS: atom_id res chain seq x y z
N VAL A 1 32.13 -16.84 26.41
CA VAL A 1 30.99 -17.36 25.60
C VAL A 1 31.11 -18.83 25.22
N CYS A 2 32.31 -19.35 24.90
CA CYS A 2 32.50 -20.77 24.54
C CYS A 2 32.79 -21.71 25.73
N ASP A 3 32.69 -21.20 26.96
CA ASP A 3 32.86 -21.99 28.16
C ASP A 3 31.69 -22.97 28.30
N ARG A 4 31.97 -24.23 28.65
CA ARG A 4 30.95 -25.29 28.69
C ARG A 4 29.93 -25.06 29.79
N GLU A 5 30.31 -24.51 30.93
CA GLU A 5 29.39 -24.20 32.02
C GLU A 5 28.46 -23.06 31.62
N VAL A 6 28.96 -22.07 30.88
CA VAL A 6 28.13 -20.99 30.32
C VAL A 6 27.15 -21.52 29.28
N VAL A 7 27.55 -22.44 28.39
CA VAL A 7 26.65 -23.06 27.42
C VAL A 7 25.59 -23.94 28.11
N ALA A 8 25.99 -24.72 29.13
CA ALA A 8 25.08 -25.50 29.94
C ALA A 8 24.05 -24.59 30.66
N GLY A 9 24.51 -23.48 31.24
CA GLY A 9 23.63 -22.47 31.82
C GLY A 9 22.60 -21.93 30.82
N ASN A 10 23.02 -21.60 29.59
CA ASN A 10 22.07 -21.18 28.54
C ASN A 10 21.09 -22.28 28.10
N SER A 11 21.34 -23.54 28.44
CA SER A 11 20.43 -24.65 28.12
C SER A 11 19.14 -24.60 28.95
N THR A 12 19.15 -23.93 30.11
CA THR A 12 17.94 -23.77 30.92
C THR A 12 16.86 -22.98 30.18
N ILE A 13 17.24 -22.04 29.31
CA ILE A 13 16.30 -21.31 28.44
C ILE A 13 15.54 -22.29 27.53
N GLY A 14 16.25 -23.29 26.98
CA GLY A 14 15.61 -24.33 26.17
C GLY A 14 14.66 -25.21 26.99
N MET A 15 15.03 -25.52 28.24
CA MET A 15 14.15 -26.28 29.15
C MET A 15 12.89 -25.49 29.49
N GLU A 16 13.00 -24.20 29.83
CA GLU A 16 11.87 -23.32 30.11
C GLU A 16 10.93 -23.22 28.89
N ILE A 17 11.47 -23.09 27.67
CA ILE A 17 10.68 -23.11 26.44
C ILE A 17 9.90 -24.43 26.29
N LEU A 18 10.52 -25.57 26.59
CA LEU A 18 9.88 -26.88 26.47
C LEU A 18 8.84 -27.12 27.58
N GLU A 19 9.03 -26.55 28.76
CA GLU A 19 8.05 -26.58 29.85
C GLU A 19 6.80 -25.75 29.49
N ASP A 20 7.00 -24.54 28.97
CA ASP A 20 5.90 -23.61 28.63
C ASP A 20 5.22 -23.93 27.28
N LEU A 21 5.98 -24.43 26.30
CA LEU A 21 5.52 -24.69 24.93
C LEU A 21 6.15 -25.99 24.37
N PRO A 22 5.73 -27.17 24.87
CA PRO A 22 6.33 -28.47 24.49
C PRO A 22 6.11 -28.88 23.03
N ASP A 23 5.19 -28.23 22.32
CA ASP A 23 4.88 -28.46 20.91
C ASP A 23 5.29 -27.28 20.01
N CYS A 24 6.36 -26.56 20.39
CA CYS A 24 6.99 -25.56 19.55
C CYS A 24 7.59 -26.19 18.28
N ASP A 25 7.39 -25.58 17.12
CA ASP A 25 7.98 -26.05 15.85
C ASP A 25 9.39 -25.49 15.62
N ALA A 26 9.66 -24.27 16.10
CA ALA A 26 10.95 -23.61 15.87
C ALA A 26 11.28 -22.51 16.89
N VAL A 27 12.57 -22.42 17.25
CA VAL A 27 13.15 -21.38 18.10
C VAL A 27 14.14 -20.54 17.29
N PHE A 28 13.91 -19.23 17.23
CA PHE A 28 14.73 -18.26 16.51
C PHE A 28 15.58 -17.46 17.49
N CYS A 29 16.91 -17.51 17.32
CA CYS A 29 17.85 -16.83 18.22
C CYS A 29 19.01 -16.19 17.46
N ALA A 30 19.40 -14.99 17.88
CA ALA A 30 20.55 -14.28 17.31
C ALA A 30 21.86 -15.06 17.52
N TYR A 31 22.66 -15.20 16.45
CA TYR A 31 23.96 -15.86 16.51
C TYR A 31 25.09 -14.82 16.62
N GLY A 32 25.58 -14.61 17.84
CA GLY A 32 26.84 -13.90 18.09
C GLY A 32 28.00 -14.87 18.22
N GLY A 33 28.37 -15.19 19.47
CA GLY A 33 29.37 -16.22 19.78
C GLY A 33 28.83 -17.66 19.81
N GLY A 34 27.54 -17.87 19.53
CA GLY A 34 26.87 -19.16 19.49
C GLY A 34 26.50 -19.81 20.83
N GLY A 35 26.90 -19.24 21.98
CA GLY A 35 26.65 -19.83 23.30
C GLY A 35 25.16 -20.05 23.65
N VAL A 36 24.32 -19.02 23.45
CA VAL A 36 22.87 -19.10 23.69
C VAL A 36 22.22 -20.08 22.72
N ASN A 37 22.55 -19.99 21.42
CA ASN A 37 22.05 -20.89 20.40
C ASN A 37 22.38 -22.36 20.72
N CYS A 38 23.63 -22.62 21.11
CA CYS A 38 24.08 -23.97 21.40
C CYS A 38 23.50 -24.52 22.69
N GLY A 39 23.30 -23.68 23.71
CA GLY A 39 22.64 -24.09 24.94
C GLY A 39 21.19 -24.51 24.67
N ILE A 40 20.39 -23.63 24.07
CA ILE A 40 19.01 -23.92 23.71
C ILE A 40 18.92 -25.15 22.81
N GLY A 41 19.69 -25.18 21.72
CA GLY A 41 19.67 -26.31 20.79
C GLY A 41 20.11 -27.64 21.42
N SER A 42 20.96 -27.63 22.45
CA SER A 42 21.32 -28.85 23.18
C SER A 42 20.14 -29.39 23.98
N ALA A 43 19.37 -28.52 24.65
CA ALA A 43 18.16 -28.93 25.36
C ALA A 43 17.10 -29.49 24.39
N LEU A 44 16.83 -28.79 23.28
CA LEU A 44 15.88 -29.24 22.26
C LEU A 44 16.27 -30.61 21.67
N ARG A 45 17.55 -30.83 21.39
CA ARG A 45 18.05 -32.09 20.85
C ARG A 45 17.93 -33.25 21.84
N THR A 46 18.26 -33.03 23.12
CA THR A 46 18.11 -34.07 24.16
C THR A 46 16.65 -34.50 24.28
N CYS A 47 15.71 -33.56 24.33
CA CYS A 47 14.29 -33.89 24.41
C CYS A 47 13.77 -34.62 23.16
N LYS A 48 14.31 -34.30 21.97
CA LYS A 48 14.04 -35.09 20.76
C LYS A 48 14.54 -36.54 20.89
N GLU A 49 15.73 -36.76 21.43
CA GLU A 49 16.28 -38.10 21.69
C GLU A 49 15.42 -38.89 22.70
N GLU A 50 14.72 -38.18 23.60
CA GLU A 50 13.74 -38.74 24.55
C GLU A 50 12.33 -38.91 23.95
N GLY A 51 12.13 -38.59 22.66
CA GLY A 51 10.90 -38.86 21.92
C GLY A 51 9.98 -37.65 21.67
N ALA A 52 10.44 -36.43 21.96
CA ALA A 52 9.70 -35.20 21.62
C ALA A 52 9.64 -34.94 20.09
N ALA A 53 8.74 -34.05 19.68
CA ALA A 53 8.63 -33.62 18.29
C ALA A 53 9.94 -32.95 17.79
N ASP A 54 10.19 -33.04 16.48
CA ASP A 54 11.36 -32.39 15.89
C ASP A 54 11.17 -30.87 15.86
N MET A 55 12.12 -30.14 16.44
CA MET A 55 12.06 -28.68 16.56
C MET A 55 13.26 -28.04 15.87
N ASP A 56 13.00 -26.98 15.12
CA ASP A 56 14.07 -26.24 14.48
C ASP A 56 14.75 -25.27 15.44
N MET A 57 16.07 -25.36 15.57
CA MET A 57 16.89 -24.33 16.16
C MET A 57 17.45 -23.45 15.05
N VAL A 58 16.95 -22.22 14.95
CA VAL A 58 17.27 -21.29 13.86
C VAL A 58 18.23 -20.19 14.35
N ALA A 59 19.46 -20.23 13.83
CA ALA A 59 20.44 -19.18 14.05
C ALA A 59 20.16 -17.98 13.14
N VAL A 60 20.09 -16.78 13.72
CA VAL A 60 19.79 -15.55 12.98
C VAL A 60 20.94 -14.55 13.05
N GLU A 61 21.34 -14.00 11.90
CA GLU A 61 22.40 -12.99 11.84
C GLU A 61 22.00 -11.79 10.96
N PRO A 62 22.50 -10.57 11.27
CA PRO A 62 22.29 -9.42 10.42
C PRO A 62 23.01 -9.60 9.08
N ALA A 63 22.42 -9.12 7.99
CA ALA A 63 22.95 -9.25 6.63
C ALA A 63 24.35 -8.66 6.46
N THR A 64 24.69 -7.66 7.27
CA THR A 64 25.99 -7.01 7.30
C THR A 64 27.07 -7.79 8.05
N ALA A 65 26.72 -8.83 8.81
CA ALA A 65 27.68 -9.61 9.58
C ALA A 65 27.15 -11.03 9.85
N ALA A 66 27.04 -11.86 8.80
CA ALA A 66 26.47 -13.22 8.89
C ALA A 66 27.47 -14.36 8.58
N PRO A 67 28.58 -14.49 9.35
CA PRO A 67 29.58 -15.52 9.13
C PRO A 67 29.04 -16.93 9.38
N PHE A 68 28.14 -17.12 10.35
CA PHE A 68 27.59 -18.44 10.63
C PHE A 68 26.67 -18.91 9.51
N CYS A 69 25.79 -18.04 8.99
CA CYS A 69 24.95 -18.36 7.85
C CYS A 69 25.78 -18.79 6.64
N LYS A 70 26.89 -18.07 6.35
CA LYS A 70 27.80 -18.42 5.26
C LYS A 70 28.44 -19.79 5.48
N ALA A 71 29.08 -19.99 6.62
CA ALA A 71 29.76 -21.25 6.93
C ALA A 71 28.76 -22.43 6.97
N PHE A 72 27.57 -22.24 7.55
CA PHE A 72 26.53 -23.26 7.72
C PHE A 72 25.96 -23.73 6.38
N ASN A 73 25.70 -22.79 5.46
CA ASN A 73 25.14 -23.09 4.15
C ASN A 73 26.18 -23.66 3.17
N LEU A 74 27.46 -23.40 3.39
CA LEU A 74 28.56 -23.93 2.56
C LEU A 74 29.09 -25.29 3.06
N ARG A 75 28.53 -25.87 4.12
CA ARG A 75 28.98 -27.19 4.60
C ARG A 75 28.88 -28.23 3.50
N GLY A 76 29.92 -29.04 3.35
CA GLY A 76 30.01 -30.06 2.30
C GLY A 76 30.37 -29.52 0.92
N SER A 77 30.55 -28.21 0.74
CA SER A 77 31.08 -27.62 -0.49
C SER A 77 32.61 -27.75 -0.59
N GLU A 78 33.15 -27.63 -1.80
CA GLU A 78 34.59 -27.54 -2.01
C GLU A 78 35.23 -26.36 -1.28
N GLU A 79 34.51 -25.24 -1.16
CA GLU A 79 34.98 -24.05 -0.46
C GLU A 79 35.17 -24.33 1.03
N ALA A 80 34.20 -24.99 1.67
CA ALA A 80 34.33 -25.43 3.05
C ALA A 80 35.44 -26.47 3.23
N ALA A 81 35.64 -27.38 2.26
CA ALA A 81 36.72 -28.37 2.34
C ALA A 81 38.13 -27.75 2.29
N ARG A 82 38.28 -26.56 1.69
CA ARG A 82 39.54 -25.81 1.63
C ARG A 82 39.75 -24.88 2.83
N ALA A 83 38.70 -24.61 3.60
CA ALA A 83 38.74 -23.73 4.76
C ALA A 83 39.19 -24.49 6.02
N GLU A 84 39.92 -23.80 6.92
CA GLU A 84 40.34 -24.38 8.20
C GLU A 84 39.12 -24.79 9.04
N ASP A 85 39.08 -26.06 9.48
CA ASP A 85 37.96 -26.68 10.23
C ASP A 85 36.58 -26.59 9.55
N GLY A 86 36.54 -26.34 8.24
CA GLY A 86 35.31 -26.10 7.50
C GLY A 86 34.62 -24.77 7.81
N ILE A 87 35.32 -23.82 8.42
CA ILE A 87 34.79 -22.50 8.79
C ILE A 87 35.12 -21.52 7.66
N VAL A 88 34.13 -21.19 6.85
CA VAL A 88 34.27 -20.18 5.79
C VAL A 88 34.04 -18.79 6.37
N PRO A 89 35.07 -17.92 6.48
CA PRO A 89 34.91 -16.57 6.99
C PRO A 89 34.21 -15.67 5.96
N LEU A 90 33.75 -14.51 6.42
CA LEU A 90 33.31 -13.44 5.52
C LEU A 90 34.50 -12.88 4.74
N SER A 91 34.30 -12.62 3.45
CA SER A 91 35.26 -11.97 2.58
C SER A 91 35.28 -10.46 2.83
N ASP A 92 36.31 -9.77 2.32
CA ASP A 92 36.39 -8.32 2.40
C ASP A 92 35.16 -7.64 1.75
N GLY A 93 34.54 -6.72 2.48
CA GLY A 93 33.33 -6.01 2.06
C GLY A 93 32.00 -6.71 2.40
N GLU A 94 32.02 -8.00 2.76
CA GLU A 94 30.82 -8.70 3.25
C GLU A 94 30.48 -8.27 4.69
N TRP A 95 31.51 -8.12 5.53
CA TRP A 95 31.35 -7.59 6.89
C TRP A 95 31.30 -6.06 6.88
N ARG A 96 30.25 -5.51 7.48
CA ARG A 96 30.06 -4.06 7.68
C ARG A 96 29.55 -3.80 9.11
N PRO A 97 30.15 -2.83 9.84
CA PRO A 97 29.65 -2.46 11.16
C PRO A 97 28.23 -1.90 11.05
N SER A 98 27.42 -2.13 12.08
CA SER A 98 26.04 -1.66 12.17
C SER A 98 25.68 -1.38 13.63
N PHE A 99 24.47 -0.88 13.89
CA PHE A 99 23.94 -0.73 15.24
C PHE A 99 23.63 -2.09 15.92
N VAL A 100 23.67 -3.19 15.15
CA VAL A 100 23.63 -4.56 15.67
C VAL A 100 25.07 -5.00 15.89
N ASP A 101 25.52 -4.93 17.14
CA ASP A 101 26.90 -5.22 17.56
C ASP A 101 27.00 -6.41 18.54
N GLY A 102 25.89 -6.80 19.18
CA GLY A 102 25.79 -8.00 20.02
C GLY A 102 25.76 -9.33 19.27
N CYS A 103 25.62 -9.32 17.95
CA CYS A 103 25.70 -10.51 17.10
C CYS A 103 26.34 -10.23 15.74
N GLY A 104 26.80 -11.29 15.07
CA GLY A 104 27.56 -11.18 13.84
C GLY A 104 29.03 -10.82 14.05
N GLY A 105 29.88 -11.35 13.18
CA GLY A 105 31.33 -11.16 13.23
C GLY A 105 31.97 -11.39 11.86
N LYS A 106 33.30 -11.41 11.79
CA LYS A 106 34.00 -11.74 10.53
C LYS A 106 34.10 -13.24 10.27
N SER A 107 34.06 -14.06 11.33
CA SER A 107 34.14 -15.52 11.25
C SER A 107 33.45 -16.15 12.46
N VAL A 108 33.16 -17.45 12.37
CA VAL A 108 32.64 -18.23 13.48
C VAL A 108 33.77 -18.62 14.44
N LEU A 109 33.50 -18.61 15.74
CA LEU A 109 34.47 -19.05 16.74
C LEU A 109 34.72 -20.56 16.59
N LYS A 110 35.98 -20.93 16.29
CA LYS A 110 36.43 -22.34 16.14
C LYS A 110 35.98 -23.26 17.28
N PRO A 111 36.07 -22.88 18.57
CA PRO A 111 35.59 -23.74 19.66
C PRO A 111 34.08 -24.02 19.62
N MET A 112 33.28 -23.11 19.05
CA MET A 112 31.82 -23.22 19.03
C MET A 112 31.31 -24.00 17.81
N TRP A 113 32.03 -23.94 16.69
CA TRP A 113 31.59 -24.50 15.40
C TRP A 113 31.15 -25.95 15.48
N SER A 114 31.94 -26.81 16.13
CA SER A 114 31.67 -28.24 16.26
C SER A 114 30.36 -28.56 17.00
N LEU A 115 29.98 -27.72 17.97
CA LEU A 115 28.73 -27.87 18.71
C LEU A 115 27.57 -27.25 17.94
N ALA A 116 27.77 -26.03 17.42
CA ALA A 116 26.79 -25.28 16.66
C ALA A 116 26.25 -26.07 15.47
N GLN A 117 27.13 -26.78 14.72
CA GLN A 117 26.72 -27.62 13.60
C GLN A 117 25.84 -28.81 13.99
N LYS A 118 25.93 -29.29 15.24
CA LYS A 118 25.11 -30.40 15.73
C LYS A 118 23.73 -29.93 16.15
N VAL A 119 23.64 -28.78 16.81
CA VAL A 119 22.40 -28.37 17.49
C VAL A 119 21.58 -27.35 16.72
N ILE A 120 22.17 -26.60 15.79
CA ILE A 120 21.45 -25.64 14.94
C ILE A 120 21.02 -26.36 13.66
N THR A 121 19.73 -26.26 13.33
CA THR A 121 19.13 -26.94 12.17
C THR A 121 19.01 -26.02 10.96
N LYS A 122 18.81 -24.71 11.18
CA LYS A 122 18.68 -23.71 10.12
C LYS A 122 19.46 -22.44 10.45
N ALA A 123 19.87 -21.70 9.42
CA ALA A 123 20.51 -20.40 9.55
C ALA A 123 19.80 -19.39 8.64
N LYS A 124 19.43 -18.23 9.19
CA LYS A 124 18.70 -17.18 8.47
C LYS A 124 19.40 -15.84 8.60
N LYS A 125 19.59 -15.18 7.46
CA LYS A 125 20.09 -13.81 7.36
C LYS A 125 18.92 -12.84 7.38
N VAL A 126 19.05 -11.73 8.10
CA VAL A 126 18.01 -10.68 8.16
C VAL A 126 18.57 -9.29 7.85
N GLU A 127 17.80 -8.50 7.11
CA GLU A 127 18.19 -7.12 6.79
C GLU A 127 18.05 -6.20 8.01
N LEU A 128 18.90 -5.17 8.10
CA LEU A 128 18.88 -4.21 9.21
C LEU A 128 17.50 -3.55 9.37
N SER A 129 16.83 -3.23 8.26
CA SER A 129 15.47 -2.66 8.26
C SER A 129 14.43 -3.59 8.89
N SER A 130 14.60 -4.91 8.80
CA SER A 130 13.74 -5.89 9.44
C SER A 130 13.98 -5.94 10.94
N ILE A 131 15.24 -5.80 11.37
CA ILE A 131 15.63 -5.71 12.78
C ILE A 131 15.08 -4.42 13.41
N GLU A 132 15.18 -3.28 12.71
CA GLU A 132 14.57 -2.02 13.14
C GLU A 132 13.04 -2.12 13.24
N HIS A 133 12.39 -2.86 12.34
CA HIS A 133 10.95 -3.12 12.42
C HIS A 133 10.59 -3.98 13.64
N ALA A 134 11.36 -5.04 13.91
CA ALA A 134 11.16 -5.89 15.08
C ALA A 134 11.36 -5.12 16.39
N LEU A 135 12.40 -4.28 16.50
CA LEU A 135 12.64 -3.43 17.66
C LEU A 135 11.47 -2.50 17.95
N ARG A 136 10.86 -1.91 16.92
CA ARG A 136 9.67 -1.08 17.09
C ARG A 136 8.49 -1.84 17.65
N ILE A 137 8.23 -3.04 17.15
CA ILE A 137 7.16 -3.88 17.68
C ILE A 137 7.40 -4.19 19.16
N LEU A 138 8.63 -4.58 19.52
CA LEU A 138 9.00 -4.85 20.91
C LEU A 138 8.77 -3.62 21.80
N ILE A 139 9.21 -2.44 21.38
CA ILE A 139 9.10 -1.21 22.18
C ILE A 139 7.65 -0.70 22.23
N GLU A 140 6.99 -0.58 21.07
CA GLU A 140 5.68 0.07 20.96
C GLU A 140 4.54 -0.82 21.45
N LYS A 141 4.58 -2.13 21.12
CA LYS A 141 3.50 -3.07 21.42
C LYS A 141 3.74 -3.81 22.73
N ASN A 142 4.96 -4.31 22.94
CA ASN A 142 5.26 -5.17 24.08
C ASN A 142 5.91 -4.42 25.25
N LYS A 143 6.29 -3.15 25.05
CA LYS A 143 6.98 -2.31 26.04
C LYS A 143 8.30 -2.92 26.52
N VAL A 144 8.97 -3.66 25.63
CA VAL A 144 10.27 -4.28 25.85
C VAL A 144 11.33 -3.49 25.08
N VAL A 145 12.36 -3.03 25.79
CA VAL A 145 13.56 -2.44 25.18
C VAL A 145 14.61 -3.53 25.04
N ALA A 146 14.90 -3.93 23.81
CA ALA A 146 15.94 -4.89 23.47
C ALA A 146 17.02 -4.22 22.61
N GLU A 147 18.20 -4.84 22.53
CA GLU A 147 19.24 -4.43 21.58
C GLU A 147 19.05 -5.05 20.19
N GLY A 148 19.82 -4.58 19.21
CA GLY A 148 19.73 -5.04 17.82
C GLY A 148 19.84 -6.56 17.68
N ALA A 149 20.76 -7.19 18.44
CA ALA A 149 20.89 -8.64 18.46
C ALA A 149 19.63 -9.31 19.02
N GLY A 150 19.10 -8.80 20.14
CA GLY A 150 17.88 -9.30 20.78
C GLY A 150 16.64 -9.29 19.90
N ALA A 151 16.58 -8.42 18.89
CA ALA A 151 15.46 -8.35 17.97
C ALA A 151 15.60 -9.24 16.73
N CYS A 152 16.77 -9.85 16.49
CA CYS A 152 17.03 -10.63 15.27
C CYS A 152 16.06 -11.82 15.12
N GLY A 153 15.79 -12.55 16.21
CA GLY A 153 14.88 -13.71 16.17
C GLY A 153 13.47 -13.31 15.71
N LEU A 154 12.92 -12.22 16.27
CA LEU A 154 11.64 -11.68 15.85
C LEU A 154 11.69 -11.15 14.40
N ALA A 155 12.77 -10.47 14.01
CA ALA A 155 12.95 -9.97 12.64
C ALA A 155 12.94 -11.11 11.60
N ALA A 156 13.54 -12.25 11.92
CA ALA A 156 13.54 -13.43 11.05
C ALA A 156 12.13 -14.00 10.83
N ILE A 157 11.29 -13.99 11.87
CA ILE A 157 9.90 -14.45 11.79
C ILE A 157 9.05 -13.46 10.98
N LEU A 158 9.16 -12.16 11.26
CA LEU A 158 8.39 -11.11 10.57
C LEU A 158 8.76 -10.96 9.09
N SER A 159 9.95 -11.42 8.69
CA SER A 159 10.42 -11.39 7.30
C SER A 159 10.14 -12.67 6.51
N MET A 160 9.49 -13.68 7.11
CA MET A 160 9.04 -14.86 6.37
C MET A 160 7.95 -14.51 5.37
N ASP A 161 7.99 -15.12 4.20
CA ASP A 161 6.86 -15.11 3.29
C ASP A 161 5.75 -16.06 3.74
N LEU A 162 4.63 -16.04 3.00
CA LEU A 162 3.46 -16.86 3.33
C LEU A 162 3.73 -18.36 3.20
N ASP A 163 4.68 -18.79 2.37
CA ASP A 163 4.97 -20.21 2.17
C ASP A 163 5.89 -20.70 3.31
N GLU A 164 6.92 -19.93 3.67
CA GLU A 164 7.80 -20.19 4.81
C GLU A 164 7.02 -20.30 6.13
N ILE A 165 6.17 -19.31 6.44
CA ILE A 165 5.50 -19.25 7.75
C ILE A 165 4.42 -20.33 7.91
N ARG A 166 3.82 -20.83 6.82
CA ARG A 166 2.81 -21.91 6.86
C ARG A 166 3.34 -23.23 7.38
N HIS A 167 4.66 -23.43 7.33
CA HIS A 167 5.32 -24.61 7.86
C HIS A 167 5.45 -24.60 9.38
N TYR A 168 5.23 -23.46 10.03
CA TYR A 168 5.28 -23.34 11.48
C TYR A 168 3.90 -22.94 12.03
N LYS A 169 3.43 -23.64 13.04
CA LYS A 169 2.23 -23.30 13.81
C LYS A 169 2.58 -22.51 15.07
N LYS A 170 3.66 -22.90 15.74
CA LYS A 170 4.14 -22.36 17.01
C LYS A 170 5.62 -22.07 16.90
N VAL A 171 6.00 -20.81 17.07
CA VAL A 171 7.39 -20.36 17.00
C VAL A 171 7.75 -19.53 18.21
N VAL A 172 9.00 -19.61 18.63
CA VAL A 172 9.55 -18.83 19.73
C VAL A 172 10.64 -17.89 19.18
N ALA A 173 10.51 -16.61 19.49
CA ALA A 173 11.57 -15.63 19.29
C ALA A 173 12.30 -15.40 20.61
N VAL A 174 13.60 -15.69 20.65
CA VAL A 174 14.43 -15.35 21.82
C VAL A 174 14.74 -13.86 21.77
N VAL A 175 14.23 -13.11 22.75
CA VAL A 175 14.48 -11.68 22.92
C VAL A 175 15.40 -11.49 24.12
N CYS A 176 16.66 -11.13 23.87
CA CYS A 176 17.67 -11.01 24.92
C CYS A 176 18.62 -9.84 24.68
N GLY A 177 19.24 -9.33 25.75
CA GLY A 177 20.10 -8.15 25.69
C GLY A 177 19.33 -6.84 25.87
N GLY A 178 20.05 -5.76 26.13
CA GLY A 178 19.46 -4.47 26.51
C GLY A 178 20.44 -3.31 26.43
N CYS A 179 21.60 -3.50 25.80
CA CYS A 179 22.68 -2.51 25.72
C CYS A 179 22.56 -1.64 24.47
N ILE A 180 21.35 -1.20 24.12
CA ILE A 180 21.13 -0.32 22.97
C ILE A 180 21.29 1.15 23.37
N ASP A 181 22.01 1.92 22.55
CA ASP A 181 22.14 3.37 22.74
C ASP A 181 20.76 4.03 22.61
N THR A 182 20.40 4.89 23.58
CA THR A 182 19.15 5.64 23.55
C THR A 182 18.97 6.45 22.26
N ARG A 183 20.06 6.94 21.65
CA ARG A 183 20.03 7.64 20.35
C ARG A 183 19.61 6.71 19.22
N GLU A 184 20.07 5.46 19.25
CA GLU A 184 19.64 4.44 18.30
C GLU A 184 18.17 4.06 18.51
N ILE A 185 17.70 3.98 19.76
CA ILE A 185 16.27 3.81 20.06
C ILE A 185 15.45 4.94 19.43
N VAL A 186 15.83 6.20 19.68
CA VAL A 186 15.14 7.37 19.11
C VAL A 186 15.16 7.30 17.59
N ARG A 187 16.32 7.08 16.98
CA ARG A 187 16.46 6.93 15.52
C ARG A 187 15.55 5.84 14.96
N ILE A 188 15.46 4.69 15.61
CA ILE A 188 14.68 3.53 15.13
C ILE A 188 13.18 3.79 15.25
N LEU A 189 12.75 4.41 16.35
CA LEU A 189 11.35 4.83 16.53
C LEU A 189 10.98 5.93 15.52
N GLU A 190 11.86 6.89 15.27
CA GLU A 190 11.68 7.95 14.29
C GLU A 190 11.69 7.43 12.84
N ALA A 191 12.67 6.59 12.48
CA ALA A 191 12.81 6.00 11.14
C ALA A 191 11.70 5.00 10.80
N GLY A 192 11.03 4.48 11.82
CA GLY A 192 9.88 3.64 11.65
C GLY A 192 8.53 4.31 11.72
N GLY A 193 8.53 5.55 12.16
CA GLY A 193 7.85 6.59 11.41
C GLY A 193 8.33 6.53 9.96
N THR A 194 7.66 5.68 9.18
CA THR A 194 7.41 5.88 7.75
C THR A 194 8.52 5.44 6.79
N GLN A 195 8.12 4.78 5.69
CA GLN A 195 9.04 4.41 4.62
C GLN A 195 9.82 5.64 4.16
N ASN A 196 11.16 5.50 4.09
CA ASN A 196 12.14 6.44 3.53
C ASN A 196 11.58 7.30 2.39
N VAL A 197 10.96 8.39 2.79
CA VAL A 197 10.91 9.63 2.03
C VAL A 197 12.06 10.40 2.63
N PRO A 198 13.08 10.80 1.83
CA PRO A 198 14.15 11.63 2.35
C PRO A 198 13.54 12.74 3.19
N ALA A 199 14.07 12.95 4.41
CA ALA A 199 13.72 14.13 5.17
C ALA A 199 13.84 15.32 4.21
N PRO A 200 12.76 16.09 4.01
CA PRO A 200 12.83 17.23 3.12
C PRO A 200 13.99 18.09 3.56
N THR A 201 14.80 18.56 2.60
CA THR A 201 15.75 19.62 2.90
C THR A 201 14.93 20.73 3.58
N PRO A 202 15.31 21.18 4.79
CA PRO A 202 14.59 22.24 5.47
C PRO A 202 14.40 23.39 4.49
N LEU A 203 13.15 23.72 4.22
CA LEU A 203 12.85 24.82 3.33
C LEU A 203 13.40 26.10 3.96
N GLU A 204 13.97 27.00 3.15
CA GLU A 204 14.29 28.36 3.63
C GLU A 204 13.02 28.94 4.28
N GLU A 205 13.16 29.53 5.47
CA GLU A 205 12.05 30.02 6.29
C GLU A 205 10.96 30.68 5.43
N GLY A 206 9.81 30.02 5.33
CA GLY A 206 8.62 30.55 4.68
C GLY A 206 8.38 30.17 3.21
N SER A 207 9.15 29.26 2.59
CA SER A 207 8.89 28.85 1.20
C SER A 207 8.64 27.35 1.02
N PHE A 208 7.39 26.91 0.80
CA PHE A 208 7.11 25.54 0.36
C PHE A 208 6.88 25.49 -1.16
N PRO A 209 7.28 24.41 -1.85
CA PRO A 209 7.07 24.30 -3.29
C PRO A 209 5.57 24.24 -3.61
N TYR A 210 5.14 25.14 -4.51
CA TYR A 210 3.83 25.08 -5.14
C TYR A 210 3.94 24.41 -6.52
N TYR A 211 3.14 23.38 -6.75
CA TYR A 211 3.01 22.70 -8.03
C TYR A 211 1.73 23.15 -8.74
N SER A 212 1.91 23.86 -9.86
CA SER A 212 0.82 24.27 -10.72
C SER A 212 0.12 23.06 -11.37
N ALA A 213 -1.06 23.27 -11.94
CA ALA A 213 -1.75 22.23 -12.72
C ALA A 213 -0.88 21.63 -13.83
N ALA A 214 -0.02 22.43 -14.47
CA ALA A 214 0.91 21.94 -15.49
C ALA A 214 2.02 21.06 -14.89
N ASP A 215 2.54 21.42 -13.72
CA ASP A 215 3.54 20.62 -13.02
C ASP A 215 2.98 19.30 -12.51
N VAL A 216 1.77 19.34 -11.92
CA VAL A 216 1.05 18.14 -11.49
C VAL A 216 0.86 17.18 -12.66
N ARG A 217 0.35 17.66 -13.80
CA ARG A 217 0.15 16.84 -15.00
C ARG A 217 1.44 16.22 -15.54
N ARG A 218 2.54 16.96 -15.47
CA ARG A 218 3.85 16.51 -15.97
C ARG A 218 4.50 15.46 -15.05
N ARG A 219 4.32 15.61 -13.73
CA ARG A 219 4.99 14.78 -12.72
C ARG A 219 4.19 13.55 -12.31
N LEU A 220 2.86 13.63 -12.28
CA LEU A 220 1.98 12.53 -11.89
C LEU A 220 1.60 11.69 -13.12
N THR A 221 2.31 10.57 -13.32
CA THR A 221 1.98 9.63 -14.38
C THR A 221 0.80 8.74 -13.96
N MET A 222 -0.09 8.43 -14.92
CA MET A 222 -1.29 7.65 -14.62
C MET A 222 -0.98 6.25 -14.03
N PRO A 223 0.02 5.48 -14.51
CA PRO A 223 0.38 4.20 -13.88
C PRO A 223 0.82 4.33 -12.42
N ALA A 224 1.62 5.36 -12.10
CA ALA A 224 2.04 5.62 -10.72
C ALA A 224 0.83 6.00 -9.85
N CYS A 225 -0.06 6.86 -10.35
CA CYS A 225 -1.27 7.23 -9.61
C CYS A 225 -2.22 6.05 -9.38
N ILE A 226 -2.34 5.11 -10.33
CA ILE A 226 -3.12 3.88 -10.14
C ILE A 226 -2.52 3.06 -9.00
N ALA A 227 -1.20 2.84 -8.99
CA ALA A 227 -0.53 2.10 -7.93
C ALA A 227 -0.67 2.80 -6.56
N SER A 228 -0.45 4.11 -6.50
CA SER A 228 -0.63 4.89 -5.26
C SER A 228 -2.08 4.87 -4.77
N THR A 229 -3.06 4.93 -5.67
CA THR A 229 -4.49 4.89 -5.30
C THR A 229 -4.88 3.52 -4.77
N GLU A 230 -4.38 2.43 -5.36
CA GLU A 230 -4.58 1.07 -4.86
C GLU A 230 -4.01 0.90 -3.44
N ALA A 231 -2.79 1.38 -3.20
CA ALA A 231 -2.19 1.36 -1.87
C ALA A 231 -3.00 2.19 -0.85
N ALA A 232 -3.48 3.37 -1.26
CA ALA A 232 -4.31 4.23 -0.41
C ALA A 232 -5.66 3.59 -0.06
N LEU A 233 -6.32 2.93 -1.02
CA LEU A 233 -7.57 2.20 -0.78
C LEU A 233 -7.36 1.00 0.14
N ALA A 234 -6.27 0.24 -0.04
CA ALA A 234 -5.92 -0.86 0.87
C ALA A 234 -5.61 -0.37 2.29
N TYR A 235 -4.97 0.79 2.42
CA TYR A 235 -4.74 1.43 3.72
C TYR A 235 -6.06 1.87 4.36
N PHE A 236 -6.94 2.51 3.59
CA PHE A 236 -8.26 2.93 4.07
C PHE A 236 -9.13 1.74 4.51
N GLU A 237 -9.10 0.62 3.80
CA GLU A 237 -9.81 -0.61 4.22
C GLU A 237 -9.38 -1.08 5.61
N LYS A 238 -8.10 -0.95 5.95
CA LYS A 238 -7.55 -1.40 7.23
C LYS A 238 -7.83 -0.45 8.39
N PHE A 239 -7.86 0.86 8.14
CA PHE A 239 -7.87 1.89 9.18
C PHE A 239 -9.12 2.78 9.18
N GLY A 240 -9.93 2.73 8.12
CA GLY A 240 -11.19 3.45 7.97
C GLY A 240 -11.07 4.94 8.31
N LYS A 241 -11.93 5.39 9.22
CA LYS A 241 -12.00 6.79 9.68
C LYS A 241 -10.72 7.31 10.34
N ASP A 242 -9.87 6.43 10.87
CA ASP A 242 -8.59 6.81 11.48
C ASP A 242 -7.57 7.21 10.40
N ALA A 243 -7.73 6.67 9.18
CA ALA A 243 -6.97 7.10 8.00
C ALA A 243 -7.62 8.28 7.28
N MET A 244 -8.93 8.32 7.16
CA MET A 244 -9.63 9.39 6.43
C MET A 244 -10.97 9.72 7.10
N PRO A 245 -11.06 10.77 7.92
CA PRO A 245 -12.33 11.20 8.50
C PRO A 245 -13.29 11.73 7.40
N PRO A 246 -14.61 11.78 7.69
CA PRO A 246 -15.58 12.39 6.78
C PRO A 246 -15.20 13.81 6.39
N ARG A 247 -15.44 14.18 5.13
CA ARG A 247 -15.16 15.53 4.62
C ARG A 247 -15.99 16.58 5.35
N SER A 248 -15.38 17.73 5.62
CA SER A 248 -16.08 18.89 6.17
C SER A 248 -16.50 19.83 5.05
N VAL A 249 -17.76 20.28 5.08
CA VAL A 249 -18.33 21.20 4.09
C VAL A 249 -18.91 22.42 4.78
N PHE A 250 -18.28 23.57 4.56
CA PHE A 250 -18.79 24.87 4.99
C PHE A 250 -19.54 25.55 3.84
N ARG A 251 -20.86 25.63 3.96
CA ARG A 251 -21.72 26.32 2.98
C ARG A 251 -21.66 27.82 3.23
N LEU A 252 -21.38 28.60 2.18
CA LEU A 252 -21.25 30.05 2.31
C LEU A 252 -22.63 30.69 2.53
N PRO A 253 -22.78 31.62 3.49
CA PRO A 253 -24.09 32.04 4.00
C PRO A 253 -24.87 33.06 3.16
N PHE A 254 -24.41 33.47 1.97
CA PHE A 254 -25.06 34.54 1.19
C PHE A 254 -25.65 34.04 -0.13
N GLU A 255 -26.94 34.31 -0.36
CA GLU A 255 -27.59 34.21 -1.66
C GLU A 255 -27.41 35.56 -2.38
N THR A 256 -26.87 35.56 -3.60
CA THR A 256 -26.90 36.76 -4.44
C THR A 256 -28.24 36.82 -5.18
N MET A 257 -29.02 37.86 -4.97
CA MET A 257 -30.17 38.19 -5.82
C MET A 257 -29.67 38.67 -7.19
N VAL A 258 -29.58 37.75 -8.15
CA VAL A 258 -29.40 38.08 -9.57
C VAL A 258 -30.59 37.45 -10.30
N SER A 259 -31.50 38.30 -10.80
CA SER A 259 -32.73 37.93 -11.53
C SER A 259 -33.60 36.85 -10.86
N SER A 260 -34.59 37.27 -10.06
CA SER A 260 -35.75 36.47 -9.58
C SER A 260 -35.52 35.04 -9.05
N THR A 261 -34.28 34.62 -8.82
CA THR A 261 -33.89 33.24 -8.49
C THR A 261 -32.74 33.29 -7.48
N CYS A 262 -32.95 32.77 -6.27
CA CYS A 262 -31.85 32.58 -5.31
C CYS A 262 -30.91 31.49 -5.83
N GLN A 263 -29.67 31.85 -6.15
CA GLN A 263 -28.60 30.88 -6.42
C GLN A 263 -27.67 30.78 -5.21
N LYS A 264 -27.41 29.55 -4.76
CA LYS A 264 -26.38 29.24 -3.75
C LYS A 264 -25.02 29.75 -4.25
N LEU A 265 -24.32 30.57 -3.47
CA LEU A 265 -23.01 31.15 -3.85
C LEU A 265 -21.98 30.06 -4.19
N GLY A 266 -21.85 29.08 -3.31
CA GLY A 266 -20.82 28.04 -3.33
C GLY A 266 -20.57 27.46 -1.94
N PHE A 267 -19.56 26.59 -1.84
CA PHE A 267 -19.12 26.02 -0.56
C PHE A 267 -17.60 25.86 -0.53
N LEU A 268 -17.07 25.79 0.69
CA LEU A 268 -15.70 25.38 0.98
C LEU A 268 -15.71 23.95 1.53
N GLY A 269 -14.88 23.08 0.98
CA GLY A 269 -14.71 21.71 1.41
C GLY A 269 -13.29 21.43 1.86
N THR A 270 -13.14 20.71 2.97
CA THR A 270 -11.85 20.16 3.41
C THR A 270 -11.94 18.65 3.50
N MET A 271 -10.93 17.98 2.96
CA MET A 271 -10.82 16.52 2.95
C MET A 271 -9.44 16.16 3.48
N ALA A 272 -9.37 15.79 4.75
CA ALA A 272 -8.14 15.37 5.41
C ALA A 272 -7.96 13.85 5.30
N ALA A 273 -6.73 13.40 5.15
CA ALA A 273 -6.35 12.00 5.18
C ALA A 273 -4.95 11.82 5.74
N PHE A 274 -4.69 10.67 6.32
CA PHE A 274 -3.41 10.24 6.86
C PHE A 274 -3.04 8.88 6.25
N ALA A 275 -1.85 8.83 5.69
CA ALA A 275 -1.21 7.62 5.17
C ALA A 275 0.30 7.76 5.42
N PRO A 276 0.85 7.11 6.46
CA PRO A 276 2.24 7.28 6.89
C PRO A 276 3.23 7.18 5.70
N PRO A 277 4.15 8.15 5.48
CA PRO A 277 4.45 9.33 6.32
C PRO A 277 3.56 10.53 6.30
N PHE A 278 2.58 10.54 5.43
CA PHE A 278 2.00 11.78 5.02
C PHE A 278 0.67 12.01 5.70
N ALA A 279 0.47 13.23 6.18
CA ALA A 279 -0.86 13.78 6.36
C ALA A 279 -1.13 14.71 5.17
N GLY A 280 -2.32 14.62 4.59
CA GLY A 280 -2.74 15.45 3.48
C GLY A 280 -4.07 16.10 3.76
N VAL A 281 -4.25 17.33 3.28
CA VAL A 281 -5.57 17.95 3.24
C VAL A 281 -5.80 18.60 1.89
N LYS A 282 -6.94 18.28 1.28
CA LYS A 282 -7.45 19.01 0.12
C LYS A 282 -8.41 20.08 0.61
N CYS A 283 -8.10 21.34 0.33
CA CYS A 283 -8.96 22.48 0.55
C CYS A 283 -9.49 22.93 -0.81
N ILE A 284 -10.81 22.91 -1.01
CA ILE A 284 -11.44 23.25 -2.29
C ILE A 284 -12.60 24.21 -2.08
N SER A 285 -12.74 25.15 -3.00
CA SER A 285 -13.92 25.97 -3.17
C SER A 285 -14.67 25.53 -4.42
N VAL A 286 -15.99 25.44 -4.31
CA VAL A 286 -16.88 25.05 -5.41
C VAL A 286 -17.91 26.14 -5.64
N PHE A 287 -17.83 26.78 -6.80
CA PHE A 287 -18.70 27.87 -7.25
C PHE A 287 -19.34 27.49 -8.59
N PRO A 288 -20.53 26.86 -8.59
CA PRO A 288 -21.18 26.36 -9.81
C PRO A 288 -21.38 27.45 -10.88
N ARG A 289 -21.65 28.70 -10.47
CA ARG A 289 -21.82 29.86 -11.36
C ARG A 289 -20.63 30.17 -12.27
N ASN A 290 -19.43 29.69 -11.92
CA ASN A 290 -18.23 29.90 -12.73
C ASN A 290 -18.18 28.95 -13.93
N ALA A 291 -19.03 27.92 -14.00
CA ALA A 291 -19.04 26.96 -15.09
C ALA A 291 -19.29 27.65 -16.45
N GLY A 292 -18.39 27.42 -17.41
CA GLY A 292 -18.45 28.06 -18.73
C GLY A 292 -17.96 29.52 -18.78
N GLY A 293 -17.55 30.08 -17.64
CA GLY A 293 -16.97 31.42 -17.55
C GLY A 293 -15.43 31.40 -17.56
N LYS A 294 -14.84 32.56 -17.19
CA LYS A 294 -13.37 32.76 -17.12
C LYS A 294 -12.70 31.95 -16.00
N PHE A 295 -13.42 31.66 -14.92
CA PHE A 295 -12.88 30.99 -13.74
C PHE A 295 -13.29 29.52 -13.70
N SER A 296 -12.46 28.67 -13.11
CA SER A 296 -12.87 27.30 -12.79
C SER A 296 -13.96 27.32 -11.71
N SER A 297 -14.93 26.41 -11.84
CA SER A 297 -15.94 26.14 -10.80
C SER A 297 -15.35 25.44 -9.57
N HIS A 298 -14.17 24.84 -9.72
CA HIS A 298 -13.45 24.14 -8.66
C HIS A 298 -12.05 24.73 -8.55
N GLN A 299 -11.73 25.34 -7.41
CA GLN A 299 -10.43 25.94 -7.15
C GLN A 299 -9.94 25.51 -5.77
N GLY A 300 -8.68 25.14 -5.63
CA GLY A 300 -8.18 24.66 -4.35
C GLY A 300 -6.75 24.17 -4.40
N LEU A 301 -6.28 23.75 -3.24
CA LEU A 301 -4.95 23.21 -3.03
C LEU A 301 -5.03 21.85 -2.33
N VAL A 302 -4.12 20.96 -2.69
CA VAL A 302 -3.75 19.80 -1.89
C VAL A 302 -2.48 20.16 -1.14
N LEU A 303 -2.55 20.16 0.18
CA LEU A 303 -1.42 20.38 1.08
C LEU A 303 -0.95 19.02 1.60
N LEU A 304 0.36 18.80 1.59
CA LEU A 304 0.97 17.56 2.08
C LEU A 304 1.95 17.88 3.21
N PHE A 305 1.86 17.15 4.30
CA PHE A 305 2.66 17.34 5.51
C PHE A 305 3.45 16.07 5.84
N HIS A 306 4.63 16.24 6.44
CA HIS A 306 5.40 15.14 6.99
C HIS A 306 4.93 14.81 8.41
N ALA A 307 4.01 13.85 8.51
CA ALA A 307 3.47 13.38 9.78
C ALA A 307 4.36 12.33 10.47
N GLY A 308 5.42 11.85 9.80
CA GLY A 308 6.47 11.02 10.41
C GLY A 308 7.52 11.79 11.22
N GLY A 309 7.46 13.12 11.21
CA GLY A 309 8.43 13.99 11.89
C GLY A 309 7.73 15.13 12.65
N ASN A 310 8.13 16.37 12.38
CA ASN A 310 7.64 17.57 13.07
C ASN A 310 6.34 18.18 12.51
N GLY A 311 5.69 17.55 11.51
CA GLY A 311 4.50 18.10 10.88
C GLY A 311 4.77 19.20 9.84
N GLU A 312 5.99 19.29 9.30
CA GLU A 312 6.34 20.28 8.27
C GLU A 312 5.46 20.18 7.01
N LEU A 313 5.05 21.33 6.48
CA LEU A 313 4.37 21.44 5.19
C LEU A 313 5.36 21.21 4.05
N LEU A 314 5.19 20.10 3.32
CA LEU A 314 6.10 19.67 2.26
C LEU A 314 5.84 20.37 0.93
N LEU A 315 4.56 20.50 0.56
CA LEU A 315 4.16 21.08 -0.71
C LEU A 315 2.70 21.52 -0.70
N ALA A 316 2.39 22.40 -1.66
CA ALA A 316 1.04 22.65 -2.12
C ALA A 316 0.94 22.27 -3.61
N ALA A 317 -0.16 21.67 -4.01
CA ALA A 317 -0.42 21.31 -5.41
C ALA A 317 -1.82 21.73 -5.85
N ASP A 318 -1.99 22.04 -7.14
CA ASP A 318 -3.29 22.36 -7.73
C ASP A 318 -4.31 21.22 -7.50
N ALA A 319 -5.38 21.51 -6.75
CA ALA A 319 -6.35 20.49 -6.38
C ALA A 319 -7.23 20.03 -7.55
N HIS A 320 -7.42 20.86 -8.57
CA HIS A 320 -8.23 20.50 -9.72
C HIS A 320 -7.56 19.39 -10.52
N GLU A 321 -6.28 19.56 -10.85
CA GLU A 321 -5.52 18.58 -11.61
C GLU A 321 -5.31 17.29 -10.81
N VAL A 322 -4.97 17.38 -9.51
CA VAL A 322 -4.87 16.20 -8.64
C VAL A 322 -6.20 15.44 -8.58
N THR A 323 -7.32 16.15 -8.41
CA THR A 323 -8.66 15.53 -8.39
C THR A 323 -8.97 14.83 -9.70
N LYS A 324 -8.63 15.45 -10.84
CA LYS A 324 -8.84 14.86 -12.16
C LYS A 324 -8.08 13.54 -12.32
N ILE A 325 -6.82 13.49 -11.91
CA ILE A 325 -5.97 12.29 -12.06
C ILE A 325 -6.41 11.19 -11.08
N ARG A 326 -6.54 11.52 -9.79
CA ARG A 326 -6.85 10.52 -8.74
C ARG A 326 -8.23 9.90 -8.90
N THR A 327 -9.23 10.66 -9.39
CA THR A 327 -10.58 10.13 -9.62
C THR A 327 -10.56 9.08 -10.72
N ALA A 328 -9.87 9.33 -11.84
CA ALA A 328 -9.71 8.35 -12.90
C ALA A 328 -8.88 7.12 -12.46
N ALA A 329 -7.84 7.34 -11.65
CA ALA A 329 -7.04 6.27 -11.07
C ALA A 329 -7.86 5.34 -10.17
N ALA A 330 -8.76 5.88 -9.33
CA ALA A 330 -9.66 5.09 -8.50
C ALA A 330 -10.58 4.18 -9.34
N SER A 331 -11.20 4.72 -10.40
CA SER A 331 -12.00 3.93 -11.35
C SER A 331 -11.18 2.82 -12.02
N ALA A 332 -9.93 3.09 -12.37
CA ALA A 332 -9.04 2.09 -12.97
C ALA A 332 -8.67 0.96 -11.98
N VAL A 333 -8.43 1.30 -10.72
CA VAL A 333 -8.24 0.30 -9.64
C VAL A 333 -9.50 -0.55 -9.49
N ALA A 334 -10.67 0.08 -9.38
CA ALA A 334 -11.95 -0.62 -9.27
C ALA A 334 -12.19 -1.57 -10.47
N THR A 335 -12.00 -1.07 -11.69
CA THR A 335 -12.13 -1.87 -12.92
C THR A 335 -11.21 -3.08 -12.90
N ARG A 336 -9.93 -2.88 -12.62
CA ARG A 336 -8.95 -3.98 -12.60
C ARG A 336 -9.28 -5.02 -11.53
N THR A 337 -9.69 -4.58 -10.34
CA THR A 337 -10.02 -5.46 -9.22
C THR A 337 -11.29 -6.26 -9.49
N VAL A 338 -12.37 -5.61 -9.97
CA VAL A 338 -13.63 -6.28 -10.29
C VAL A 338 -13.46 -7.28 -11.43
N LEU A 339 -12.72 -6.92 -12.49
CA LEU A 339 -12.45 -7.87 -13.58
C LEU A 339 -11.66 -9.09 -13.09
N ARG A 340 -10.62 -8.88 -12.27
CA ARG A 340 -9.85 -9.98 -11.65
C ARG A 340 -10.71 -10.88 -10.78
N TRP A 341 -11.61 -10.30 -9.98
CA TRP A 341 -12.54 -11.06 -9.15
C TRP A 341 -13.48 -11.93 -9.99
N ARG A 342 -13.99 -11.41 -11.12
CA ARG A 342 -14.95 -12.12 -11.98
C ARG A 342 -14.36 -13.22 -12.85
N GLY A 343 -13.12 -13.09 -13.32
CA GLY A 343 -12.57 -13.99 -14.34
C GLY A 343 -11.05 -14.22 -14.25
N GLY A 344 -10.46 -13.99 -13.07
CA GLY A 344 -9.04 -14.19 -12.82
C GLY A 344 -8.13 -13.19 -13.55
N LYS A 345 -6.83 -13.51 -13.63
CA LYS A 345 -5.81 -12.59 -14.20
C LYS A 345 -6.05 -12.24 -15.67
N GLU A 346 -6.74 -13.10 -16.42
CA GLU A 346 -6.95 -12.92 -17.87
C GLU A 346 -8.20 -12.10 -18.23
N ALA A 347 -9.11 -11.83 -17.29
CA ALA A 347 -10.36 -11.11 -17.55
C ALA A 347 -10.15 -9.69 -18.13
N ALA A 348 -9.10 -8.98 -17.71
CA ALA A 348 -8.76 -7.69 -18.31
C ALA A 348 -8.39 -7.81 -19.81
N GLY A 349 -7.93 -8.99 -20.23
CA GLY A 349 -7.62 -9.32 -21.62
C GLY A 349 -8.85 -9.68 -22.47
N SER A 350 -10.04 -9.88 -21.90
CA SER A 350 -11.27 -10.09 -22.68
C SER A 350 -11.93 -8.78 -23.09
N VAL A 351 -11.64 -7.67 -22.39
CA VAL A 351 -12.21 -6.35 -22.66
C VAL A 351 -11.70 -5.78 -23.98
N ARG A 352 -12.62 -5.38 -24.86
CA ARG A 352 -12.35 -4.78 -26.18
C ARG A 352 -12.95 -3.39 -26.32
N THR A 353 -14.10 -3.15 -25.68
CA THR A 353 -14.89 -1.93 -25.88
C THR A 353 -15.13 -1.19 -24.57
N LEU A 354 -14.71 0.07 -24.53
CA LEU A 354 -14.97 1.00 -23.43
C LEU A 354 -15.99 2.06 -23.89
N ALA A 355 -17.01 2.34 -23.09
CA ALA A 355 -17.86 3.52 -23.25
C ALA A 355 -17.48 4.60 -22.23
N ILE A 356 -17.41 5.85 -22.67
CA ILE A 356 -17.25 7.03 -21.81
C ILE A 356 -18.45 7.94 -22.04
N LEU A 357 -19.24 8.15 -20.99
CA LEU A 357 -20.39 9.05 -20.99
C LEU A 357 -19.97 10.36 -20.32
N GLY A 358 -19.86 11.42 -21.12
CA GLY A 358 -19.42 12.75 -20.70
C GLY A 358 -18.24 13.26 -21.52
N THR A 359 -18.16 14.58 -21.65
CA THR A 359 -17.10 15.28 -22.40
C THR A 359 -16.27 16.22 -21.53
N GLY A 360 -16.39 16.09 -20.20
CA GLY A 360 -15.69 16.92 -19.22
C GLY A 360 -14.22 16.51 -19.02
N CYS A 361 -13.54 17.16 -18.08
CA CYS A 361 -12.14 16.86 -17.78
C CYS A 361 -11.92 15.41 -17.31
N GLN A 362 -12.90 14.83 -16.60
CA GLN A 362 -12.87 13.44 -16.16
C GLN A 362 -12.90 12.46 -17.34
N ALA A 363 -13.58 12.77 -18.43
CA ALA A 363 -13.63 11.89 -19.61
C ALA A 363 -12.23 11.62 -20.18
N SER A 364 -11.41 12.67 -20.32
CA SER A 364 -10.03 12.53 -20.80
C SER A 364 -9.15 11.74 -19.82
N ALA A 365 -9.29 12.00 -18.51
CA ALA A 365 -8.52 11.27 -17.52
C ALA A 365 -8.90 9.78 -17.45
N HIS A 366 -10.19 9.45 -17.57
CA HIS A 366 -10.66 8.07 -17.62
C HIS A 366 -10.23 7.36 -18.90
N PHE A 367 -10.21 8.05 -20.05
CA PHE A 367 -9.63 7.50 -21.27
C PHE A 367 -8.17 7.07 -21.06
N ASP A 368 -7.35 7.93 -20.44
CA ASP A 368 -5.95 7.62 -20.18
C ASP A 368 -5.79 6.52 -19.09
N ALA A 369 -6.59 6.55 -18.02
CA ALA A 369 -6.54 5.56 -16.94
C ALA A 369 -6.98 4.15 -17.37
N MET A 370 -8.07 4.05 -18.14
CA MET A 370 -8.58 2.76 -18.60
C MET A 370 -7.60 2.08 -19.56
N ARG A 371 -6.91 2.84 -20.41
CA ARG A 371 -5.85 2.30 -21.27
C ARG A 371 -4.67 1.70 -20.50
N CYS A 372 -4.41 2.16 -19.28
CA CYS A 372 -3.37 1.56 -18.42
C CYS A 372 -3.77 0.20 -17.84
N VAL A 373 -5.07 -0.10 -17.72
CA VAL A 373 -5.56 -1.33 -17.08
C VAL A 373 -6.26 -2.31 -18.04
N LEU A 374 -6.56 -1.87 -19.27
CA LEU A 374 -7.22 -2.66 -20.33
C LEU A 374 -6.26 -2.87 -21.52
N PRO A 375 -5.37 -3.88 -21.46
CA PRO A 375 -4.27 -4.04 -22.42
C PRO A 375 -4.70 -4.38 -23.85
N ARG A 376 -5.92 -4.89 -24.03
CA ARG A 376 -6.46 -5.28 -25.35
C ARG A 376 -7.65 -4.42 -25.76
N LEU A 377 -7.76 -3.20 -25.23
CA LEU A 377 -8.78 -2.24 -25.62
C LEU A 377 -8.62 -1.85 -27.10
N THR A 378 -9.65 -2.08 -27.91
CA THR A 378 -9.63 -1.77 -29.35
C THR A 378 -10.53 -0.59 -29.71
N THR A 379 -11.59 -0.36 -28.93
CA THR A 379 -12.61 0.64 -29.26
C THR A 379 -13.03 1.44 -28.04
N VAL A 380 -13.12 2.76 -28.19
CA VAL A 380 -13.70 3.69 -27.22
C VAL A 380 -14.89 4.39 -27.85
N ARG A 381 -16.06 4.24 -27.24
CA ARG A 381 -17.31 4.90 -27.64
C ARG A 381 -17.55 6.07 -26.70
N LEU A 382 -17.61 7.28 -27.25
CA LEU A 382 -17.74 8.52 -26.51
C LEU A 382 -19.12 9.11 -26.77
N TRP A 383 -19.85 9.46 -25.70
CA TRP A 383 -21.09 10.21 -25.80
C TRP A 383 -21.06 11.45 -24.91
N GLY A 384 -21.74 12.50 -25.34
CA GLY A 384 -21.99 13.69 -24.54
C GLY A 384 -23.25 14.41 -25.01
N ARG A 385 -23.83 15.22 -24.11
CA ARG A 385 -25.04 16.02 -24.41
C ARG A 385 -24.86 16.99 -25.58
N ASP A 386 -23.62 17.45 -25.81
CA ASP A 386 -23.25 18.40 -26.86
C ASP A 386 -22.51 17.63 -27.97
N PRO A 387 -23.14 17.41 -29.15
CA PRO A 387 -22.54 16.64 -30.24
C PRO A 387 -21.25 17.27 -30.78
N GLU A 388 -21.16 18.59 -30.82
CA GLU A 388 -19.98 19.29 -31.34
C GLU A 388 -18.78 19.11 -30.41
N LYS A 389 -18.99 19.25 -29.09
CA LYS A 389 -17.94 18.93 -28.10
C LYS A 389 -17.52 17.46 -28.16
N THR A 390 -18.49 16.57 -28.35
CA THR A 390 -18.24 15.12 -28.46
C THR A 390 -17.36 14.81 -29.66
N ARG A 391 -17.69 15.35 -30.84
CA ARG A 391 -16.87 15.21 -32.07
C ARG A 391 -15.51 15.87 -31.95
N GLY A 392 -15.42 17.03 -31.29
CA GLY A 392 -14.14 17.70 -31.02
C GLY A 392 -13.22 16.85 -30.16
N LEU A 393 -13.74 16.27 -29.07
CA LEU A 393 -12.97 15.41 -28.17
C LEU A 393 -12.59 14.08 -28.83
N GLN A 394 -13.50 13.48 -29.60
CA GLN A 394 -13.22 12.28 -30.39
C GLN A 394 -12.06 12.49 -31.35
N ARG A 395 -12.06 13.58 -32.12
CA ARG A 395 -10.95 13.93 -33.03
C ARG A 395 -9.63 14.09 -32.28
N SER A 396 -9.65 14.85 -31.18
CA SER A 396 -8.45 15.05 -30.34
C SER A 396 -7.87 13.73 -29.81
N TRP A 397 -8.71 12.76 -29.45
CA TRP A 397 -8.22 11.45 -29.00
C TRP A 397 -7.74 10.57 -30.14
N ALA A 398 -8.39 10.60 -31.30
CA ALA A 398 -7.97 9.87 -32.49
C ALA A 398 -6.57 10.32 -32.98
N GLU A 399 -6.28 11.62 -32.89
CA GLU A 399 -4.98 12.22 -33.26
C GLU A 399 -3.81 11.74 -32.38
N ARG A 400 -4.07 11.24 -31.17
CA ARG A 400 -3.03 10.72 -30.26
C ARG A 400 -2.40 9.40 -30.73
N LYS A 401 -2.89 8.79 -31.82
CA LYS A 401 -2.38 7.54 -32.42
C LYS A 401 -2.15 6.42 -31.38
N THR A 402 -3.14 6.23 -30.52
CA THR A 402 -3.08 5.29 -29.39
C THR A 402 -3.24 3.82 -29.76
N GLY A 403 -3.59 3.53 -31.01
CA GLY A 403 -4.00 2.20 -31.47
C GLY A 403 -5.45 1.84 -31.16
N VAL A 404 -6.23 2.76 -30.57
CA VAL A 404 -7.63 2.55 -30.18
C VAL A 404 -8.55 3.36 -31.08
N ALA A 405 -9.57 2.72 -31.66
CA ALA A 405 -10.58 3.40 -32.46
C ALA A 405 -11.53 4.20 -31.57
N VAL A 406 -11.65 5.51 -31.79
CA VAL A 406 -12.55 6.37 -31.00
C VAL A 406 -13.77 6.74 -31.83
N VAL A 407 -14.96 6.37 -31.36
CA VAL A 407 -16.25 6.56 -32.03
C VAL A 407 -17.09 7.55 -31.23
N ALA A 408 -17.58 8.61 -31.87
CA ALA A 408 -18.55 9.52 -31.27
C ALA A 408 -19.96 8.97 -31.50
N CYS A 409 -20.67 8.69 -30.42
CA CYS A 409 -22.03 8.15 -30.45
C CYS A 409 -23.07 9.27 -30.25
N SER A 410 -24.24 9.08 -30.87
CA SER A 410 -25.34 10.05 -30.85
C SER A 410 -26.25 9.90 -29.62
N THR A 411 -26.36 8.68 -29.09
CA THR A 411 -27.20 8.35 -27.92
C THR A 411 -26.41 7.57 -26.87
N VAL A 412 -26.90 7.56 -25.62
CA VAL A 412 -26.30 6.75 -24.54
C VAL A 412 -26.40 5.26 -24.88
N ALA A 413 -27.57 4.80 -25.33
CA ALA A 413 -27.79 3.41 -25.73
C ALA A 413 -26.81 2.95 -26.82
N GLU A 414 -26.57 3.78 -27.83
CA GLU A 414 -25.55 3.51 -28.84
C GLU A 414 -24.15 3.41 -28.23
N ALA A 415 -23.79 4.28 -27.29
CA ALA A 415 -22.46 4.25 -26.68
C ALA A 415 -22.23 2.98 -25.83
N VAL A 416 -23.24 2.51 -25.11
CA VAL A 416 -23.08 1.45 -24.09
C VAL A 416 -23.45 0.05 -24.58
N GLY A 417 -24.21 -0.08 -25.67
CA GLY A 417 -24.80 -1.35 -26.11
C GLY A 417 -23.82 -2.53 -26.20
N ASP A 418 -22.62 -2.33 -26.75
CA ASP A 418 -21.58 -3.36 -26.85
C ASP A 418 -20.41 -3.18 -25.86
N ALA A 419 -20.51 -2.21 -24.95
CA ALA A 419 -19.40 -1.85 -24.08
C ALA A 419 -19.17 -2.90 -22.98
N ASP A 420 -17.93 -3.37 -22.85
CA ASP A 420 -17.51 -4.24 -21.74
C ASP A 420 -17.37 -3.44 -20.43
N VAL A 421 -16.85 -2.21 -20.56
CA VAL A 421 -16.68 -1.27 -19.47
C VAL A 421 -17.36 0.04 -19.84
N VAL A 422 -18.08 0.64 -18.90
CA VAL A 422 -18.74 1.94 -19.04
C VAL A 422 -18.23 2.86 -17.94
N CYS A 423 -17.78 4.07 -18.29
CA CYS A 423 -17.44 5.12 -17.34
C CYS A 423 -18.46 6.26 -17.48
N ALA A 424 -19.32 6.44 -16.49
CA ALA A 424 -20.24 7.57 -16.38
C ALA A 424 -19.55 8.70 -15.60
N VAL A 425 -19.28 9.81 -16.29
CA VAL A 425 -18.50 10.96 -15.80
C VAL A 425 -19.15 12.29 -16.20
N THR A 426 -20.47 12.34 -16.07
CA THR A 426 -21.34 13.47 -16.39
C THR A 426 -21.72 14.26 -15.14
N ALA A 427 -22.42 15.38 -15.33
CA ALA A 427 -23.06 16.13 -14.26
C ALA A 427 -24.59 16.09 -14.46
N ALA A 428 -25.11 14.91 -14.77
CA ALA A 428 -26.55 14.70 -14.94
C ALA A 428 -27.27 14.77 -13.59
N THR A 429 -28.47 15.35 -13.60
CA THR A 429 -29.37 15.41 -12.43
C THR A 429 -30.51 14.39 -12.53
N GLU A 430 -30.65 13.77 -13.71
CA GLU A 430 -31.63 12.77 -14.05
C GLU A 430 -30.90 11.55 -14.62
N PRO A 431 -31.33 10.31 -14.31
CA PRO A 431 -30.75 9.10 -14.85
C PRO A 431 -30.63 9.12 -16.39
N ILE A 432 -29.43 8.82 -16.89
CA ILE A 432 -29.15 8.72 -18.33
C ILE A 432 -28.82 7.30 -18.77
N LEU A 433 -28.38 6.44 -17.84
CA LEU A 433 -28.02 5.06 -18.07
C LEU A 433 -29.00 4.13 -17.37
N PHE A 434 -29.63 3.26 -18.15
CA PHE A 434 -30.62 2.29 -17.68
C PHE A 434 -30.14 0.86 -17.93
N ALA A 435 -30.68 -0.08 -17.16
CA ALA A 435 -30.21 -1.44 -17.12
C ALA A 435 -30.38 -2.17 -18.47
N ASP A 436 -31.48 -1.95 -19.17
CA ASP A 436 -31.81 -2.54 -20.48
C ASP A 436 -30.84 -2.14 -21.60
N MET A 437 -30.19 -0.98 -21.46
CA MET A 437 -29.16 -0.52 -22.41
C MET A 437 -27.84 -1.28 -22.29
N LEU A 438 -27.58 -1.89 -21.13
CA LEU A 438 -26.33 -2.57 -20.84
C LEU A 438 -26.35 -4.03 -21.27
N LYS A 439 -25.28 -4.47 -21.94
CA LYS A 439 -25.06 -5.89 -22.19
C LYS A 439 -24.83 -6.65 -20.89
N SER A 440 -25.15 -7.95 -20.91
CA SER A 440 -24.91 -8.82 -19.76
C SER A 440 -23.43 -8.85 -19.42
N GLY A 441 -23.12 -8.67 -18.13
CA GLY A 441 -21.77 -8.70 -17.62
C GLY A 441 -20.94 -7.44 -17.87
N ALA A 442 -21.51 -6.33 -18.33
CA ALA A 442 -20.81 -5.04 -18.38
C ALA A 442 -20.36 -4.59 -16.98
N HIS A 443 -19.20 -3.94 -16.90
CA HIS A 443 -18.72 -3.26 -15.69
C HIS A 443 -18.96 -1.75 -15.81
N VAL A 444 -19.60 -1.14 -14.80
CA VAL A 444 -19.93 0.29 -14.81
C VAL A 444 -19.17 0.99 -13.68
N ASN A 445 -18.40 2.03 -14.03
CA ASN A 445 -17.87 3.01 -13.09
C ASN A 445 -18.82 4.22 -13.07
N ALA A 446 -19.54 4.41 -11.97
CA ALA A 446 -20.39 5.57 -11.72
C ALA A 446 -19.61 6.61 -10.91
N VAL A 447 -19.36 7.79 -11.46
CA VAL A 447 -18.36 8.74 -10.90
C VAL A 447 -18.90 10.16 -10.76
N GLY A 448 -19.81 10.59 -11.65
CA GLY A 448 -20.34 11.94 -11.69
C GLY A 448 -21.25 12.29 -10.51
N SER A 449 -21.94 11.28 -9.95
CA SER A 449 -22.89 11.43 -8.85
C SER A 449 -22.19 11.59 -7.49
N CYS A 450 -21.74 12.81 -7.18
CA CYS A 450 -21.02 13.13 -5.92
C CYS A 450 -21.80 14.04 -4.94
N THR A 451 -23.06 14.36 -5.26
CA THR A 451 -23.99 15.08 -4.38
C THR A 451 -25.42 14.54 -4.55
N PRO A 452 -26.34 14.76 -3.58
CA PRO A 452 -27.67 14.15 -3.63
C PRO A 452 -28.54 14.61 -4.81
N GLN A 453 -28.10 15.63 -5.54
CA GLN A 453 -28.78 16.18 -6.71
C GLN A 453 -28.37 15.49 -8.02
N PHE A 454 -27.21 14.82 -8.04
CA PHE A 454 -26.68 14.20 -9.25
C PHE A 454 -27.06 12.73 -9.33
N ARG A 455 -27.44 12.33 -10.54
CA ARG A 455 -27.87 10.98 -10.91
C ARG A 455 -27.45 10.74 -12.34
N GLU A 456 -26.68 9.70 -12.56
CA GLU A 456 -26.28 9.20 -13.87
C GLU A 456 -26.96 7.86 -14.18
N LEU A 457 -27.15 7.03 -13.15
CA LEU A 457 -27.71 5.70 -13.25
C LEU A 457 -29.17 5.69 -12.75
N GLY A 458 -30.02 4.90 -13.40
CA GLY A 458 -31.34 4.58 -12.87
C GLY A 458 -31.26 3.46 -11.83
N ALA A 459 -32.19 3.43 -10.88
CA ALA A 459 -32.25 2.40 -9.82
C ALA A 459 -32.23 0.96 -10.39
N CYS A 460 -32.85 0.76 -11.56
CA CYS A 460 -32.82 -0.51 -12.30
C CYS A 460 -31.41 -1.08 -12.55
N VAL A 461 -30.38 -0.25 -12.66
CA VAL A 461 -28.98 -0.69 -12.86
C VAL A 461 -28.47 -1.42 -11.62
N TYR A 462 -28.80 -0.92 -10.43
CA TYR A 462 -28.43 -1.55 -9.16
C TYR A 462 -29.23 -2.85 -8.94
N HIS A 463 -30.53 -2.84 -9.22
CA HIS A 463 -31.38 -4.04 -9.13
C HIS A 463 -30.91 -5.18 -10.04
N ARG A 464 -30.34 -4.86 -11.22
CA ARG A 464 -29.80 -5.85 -12.17
C ARG A 464 -28.35 -6.24 -11.87
N CYS A 465 -27.69 -5.62 -10.90
CA CYS A 465 -26.28 -5.86 -10.65
C CYS A 465 -26.04 -7.30 -10.17
N LEU A 466 -25.17 -8.03 -10.87
CA LEU A 466 -24.91 -9.46 -10.60
C LEU A 466 -24.03 -9.70 -9.36
N ALA A 467 -23.48 -8.64 -8.77
CA ALA A 467 -22.57 -8.67 -7.63
C ALA A 467 -22.85 -7.48 -6.71
N PRO A 468 -22.41 -7.52 -5.43
CA PRO A 468 -22.50 -6.37 -4.55
C PRO A 468 -21.88 -5.13 -5.20
N ALA A 469 -22.58 -3.99 -5.12
CA ALA A 469 -22.03 -2.72 -5.57
C ALA A 469 -20.76 -2.39 -4.77
N VAL A 470 -19.69 -2.03 -5.47
CA VAL A 470 -18.41 -1.68 -4.85
C VAL A 470 -18.31 -0.16 -4.76
N THR A 471 -17.96 0.33 -3.59
CA THR A 471 -17.84 1.76 -3.29
C THR A 471 -16.43 2.07 -2.78
N ASP A 472 -15.92 3.27 -3.06
CA ASP A 472 -14.67 3.76 -2.48
C ASP A 472 -14.80 4.05 -0.98
N SER A 473 -15.97 4.50 -0.53
CA SER A 473 -16.35 4.59 0.88
C SER A 473 -17.84 4.36 1.03
N THR A 474 -18.22 3.28 1.74
CA THR A 474 -19.63 2.98 2.00
C THR A 474 -20.30 4.09 2.82
N GLU A 475 -19.59 4.68 3.78
CA GLU A 475 -20.13 5.77 4.61
C GLU A 475 -20.49 7.01 3.77
N ALA A 476 -19.65 7.36 2.78
CA ALA A 476 -19.93 8.46 1.87
C ALA A 476 -21.02 8.10 0.86
N CYS A 477 -20.97 6.88 0.32
CA CYS A 477 -21.87 6.41 -0.74
C CYS A 477 -23.34 6.37 -0.28
N VAL A 478 -23.63 6.09 1.00
CA VAL A 478 -25.01 6.09 1.51
C VAL A 478 -25.55 7.49 1.85
N ARG A 479 -24.79 8.56 1.60
CA ARG A 479 -25.17 9.95 1.94
C ARG A 479 -25.11 10.91 0.75
N GLU A 480 -24.29 10.59 -0.25
CA GLU A 480 -23.88 11.57 -1.26
C GLU A 480 -24.52 11.35 -2.62
N PRO A 481 -24.39 10.22 -3.33
CA PRO A 481 -24.91 10.06 -4.69
C PRO A 481 -26.44 9.96 -4.68
N GLY A 482 -27.12 10.83 -5.43
CA GLY A 482 -28.60 10.82 -5.50
C GLY A 482 -29.17 9.49 -5.99
N GLU A 483 -28.51 8.87 -6.97
CA GLU A 483 -28.91 7.56 -7.54
C GLU A 483 -28.85 6.41 -6.53
N VAL A 484 -27.90 6.44 -5.59
CA VAL A 484 -27.79 5.44 -4.52
C VAL A 484 -28.83 5.70 -3.44
N LEU A 485 -29.08 6.98 -3.11
CA LEU A 485 -30.13 7.35 -2.16
C LEU A 485 -31.52 6.94 -2.64
N ASP A 486 -31.82 7.14 -3.93
CA ASP A 486 -33.07 6.69 -4.53
C ASP A 486 -33.18 5.15 -4.48
N TYR A 487 -32.11 4.44 -4.86
CA TYR A 487 -32.07 2.97 -4.81
C TYR A 487 -32.28 2.40 -3.39
N LEU A 488 -31.73 3.04 -2.36
CA LEU A 488 -31.89 2.59 -0.97
C LEU A 488 -33.27 2.90 -0.38
N GLN A 489 -34.07 3.75 -1.03
CA GLN A 489 -35.44 4.09 -0.63
C GLN A 489 -36.49 3.21 -1.31
N GLU A 490 -36.17 2.61 -2.46
CA GLU A 490 -36.95 1.59 -3.15
C GLU A 490 -36.83 0.23 -2.45
#